data_AF-A0A2E9F4D5-F1
#
_entry.id   AF-A0A2E9F4D5-F1
#
_cell.length_a   1.000
_cell.length_b   1.000
_cell.length_c   1.000
_cell.angle_alpha   90.00
_cell.angle_beta   90.00
_cell.angle_gamma   90.00
#
_symmetry.space_group_name_H-M   'P 1'
#
loop_
_entity.id
_entity.type
_entity.pdbx_description
1 polymer ?
#
loop_
_entity_poly.entity_id
_entity_poly.type
_entity_poly.pdbx_seq_one_letter_code
_entity_poly.pdbx_strand_id
1 'polypeptide(L)'
;MIADKKDRPKTIDQDKRIVISSPSNGKTPFSDGLAAIKVGKKWGFIDDDGKMIIQPQFEEANSFSEGSAKVKFNGQWVRIDKTGTITGQVE
;
A
#
# COMPACT_ATOMS: atom_id res chain seq x y z
N MET A 1 38.02 -17.76 -9.52
CA MET A 1 36.67 -17.75 -10.13
C MET A 1 35.94 -18.98 -9.63
N ILE A 2 34.96 -18.81 -8.73
CA ILE A 2 33.69 -19.57 -8.61
C ILE A 2 33.02 -19.10 -7.32
N ALA A 3 31.81 -18.55 -7.44
CA ALA A 3 31.00 -18.10 -6.32
C ALA A 3 29.81 -19.05 -6.21
N ASP A 4 29.97 -20.13 -5.43
CA ASP A 4 28.90 -21.04 -5.08
C ASP A 4 28.13 -20.48 -3.87
N LYS A 5 27.20 -19.56 -4.14
CA LYS A 5 26.23 -19.12 -3.13
C LYS A 5 25.07 -20.11 -3.08
N LYS A 6 25.13 -20.98 -2.08
CA LYS A 6 24.10 -21.93 -1.65
C LYS A 6 22.73 -21.26 -1.50
N ASP A 7 21.77 -21.86 -2.20
CA ASP A 7 20.40 -22.21 -1.78
C ASP A 7 19.83 -21.52 -0.51
N ARG A 8 18.76 -20.72 -0.72
CA ARG A 8 17.54 -20.50 0.10
C ARG A 8 16.90 -19.12 -0.18
N PRO A 9 15.57 -18.92 -0.10
CA PRO A 9 14.41 -19.79 -0.35
C PRO A 9 13.54 -19.29 -1.53
N LYS A 10 12.56 -20.10 -1.95
CA LYS A 10 11.51 -19.72 -2.91
C LYS A 10 10.65 -18.56 -2.34
N THR A 11 10.79 -17.35 -2.88
CA THR A 11 9.84 -16.26 -2.63
C THR A 11 9.54 -15.56 -3.95
N ILE A 12 8.41 -15.95 -4.54
CA ILE A 12 7.58 -15.26 -5.54
C ILE A 12 8.29 -14.17 -6.36
N ASP A 13 8.72 -14.63 -7.53
CA ASP A 13 8.60 -14.05 -8.87
C ASP A 13 8.83 -12.55 -9.12
N GLN A 14 9.52 -12.31 -10.24
CA GLN A 14 9.99 -11.04 -10.78
C GLN A 14 8.87 -10.11 -11.34
N ASP A 15 7.62 -10.20 -10.88
CA ASP A 15 6.47 -9.42 -11.41
C ASP A 15 5.87 -8.50 -10.35
N LYS A 16 5.93 -7.18 -10.59
CA LYS A 16 5.20 -6.12 -9.88
C LYS A 16 5.36 -6.15 -8.35
N ARG A 17 6.48 -5.59 -7.88
CA ARG A 17 6.66 -5.24 -6.46
C ARG A 17 5.45 -4.45 -5.97
N ILE A 18 4.56 -5.13 -5.26
CA ILE A 18 3.59 -4.49 -4.38
C ILE A 18 4.45 -3.93 -3.26
N VAL A 19 4.84 -2.65 -3.38
CA VAL A 19 5.58 -1.96 -2.33
C VAL A 19 4.60 -1.68 -1.22
N ILE A 20 4.36 -2.68 -0.38
CA ILE A 20 3.84 -2.46 0.96
C ILE A 20 4.87 -1.59 1.68
N SER A 21 4.54 -0.31 1.87
CA SER A 21 5.35 0.64 2.65
C SER A 21 5.33 0.18 4.11
N SER A 22 6.16 -0.80 4.45
CA SER A 22 6.43 -1.22 5.81
C SER A 22 7.64 -0.45 6.32
N PRO A 23 7.51 0.48 7.29
CA PRO A 23 8.66 0.92 8.06
C PRO A 23 9.18 -0.31 8.80
N SER A 24 10.39 -0.71 8.45
CA SER A 24 11.17 -1.76 9.10
C SER A 24 11.25 -1.49 10.60
N ASN A 25 10.36 -2.15 11.35
CA ASN A 25 10.40 -2.48 12.79
C ASN A 25 9.03 -3.08 13.18
N GLY A 26 8.78 -4.35 12.82
CA GLY A 26 7.71 -5.16 13.42
C GLY A 26 6.24 -4.77 13.18
N LYS A 27 5.93 -3.74 12.39
CA LYS A 27 4.55 -3.41 12.00
C LYS A 27 4.14 -4.23 10.78
N THR A 28 3.08 -5.02 10.92
CA THR A 28 2.42 -5.70 9.81
C THR A 28 2.09 -4.70 8.69
N PRO A 29 2.19 -5.08 7.41
CA PRO A 29 1.89 -4.18 6.28
C PRO A 29 0.42 -3.74 6.24
N PHE A 30 -0.42 -4.40 7.04
CA PHE A 30 -1.81 -4.06 7.28
C PHE A 30 -1.88 -3.16 8.52
N SER A 31 -2.31 -1.92 8.32
CA SER A 31 -2.82 -1.07 9.38
C SER A 31 -4.32 -1.03 9.24
N ASP A 32 -5.06 -1.35 10.31
CA ASP A 32 -6.53 -1.29 10.32
C ASP A 32 -7.23 -2.27 9.35
N GLY A 33 -6.54 -3.33 8.92
CA GLY A 33 -7.02 -4.34 7.96
C GLY A 33 -6.77 -3.99 6.49
N LEU A 34 -6.18 -2.83 6.20
CA LEU A 34 -5.92 -2.38 4.83
C LEU A 34 -4.43 -2.12 4.59
N ALA A 35 -3.99 -2.37 3.36
CA ALA A 35 -2.66 -2.07 2.88
C ALA A 35 -2.73 -1.13 1.67
N ALA A 36 -1.96 -0.04 1.71
CA ALA A 36 -1.77 0.83 0.56
C ALA A 36 -0.87 0.12 -0.45
N ILE A 37 -1.33 0.07 -1.70
CA ILE A 37 -0.56 -0.52 -2.80
C ILE A 37 -0.39 0.47 -3.92
N LYS A 38 0.78 0.42 -4.56
CA LYS A 38 1.07 1.20 -5.75
C LYS A 38 0.96 0.33 -7.00
N VAL A 39 0.06 0.69 -7.89
CA VAL A 39 -0.12 0.03 -9.19
C VAL A 39 0.27 1.03 -10.27
N GLY A 40 1.46 0.82 -10.86
CA GLY A 40 2.04 1.75 -11.82
C GLY A 40 2.37 3.11 -11.18
N LYS A 41 1.66 4.16 -11.59
CA LYS A 41 1.82 5.53 -11.06
C LYS A 41 0.75 5.93 -10.04
N LYS A 42 -0.26 5.08 -9.82
CA LYS A 42 -1.39 5.40 -8.94
C LYS A 42 -1.40 4.49 -7.72
N TRP A 43 -1.98 4.99 -6.63
CA TRP A 43 -2.14 4.28 -5.38
C TRP A 43 -3.58 3.87 -5.16
N GLY A 44 -3.75 2.65 -4.67
CA GLY A 44 -5.00 2.04 -4.24
C GLY A 44 -4.81 1.31 -2.92
N PHE A 45 -5.83 0.59 -2.49
CA PHE A 45 -5.82 -0.14 -1.23
C PHE A 45 -6.43 -1.51 -1.38
N ILE A 46 -5.81 -2.48 -0.70
CA ILE A 46 -6.26 -3.85 -0.62
C ILE A 46 -6.57 -4.23 0.82
N ASP A 47 -7.46 -5.20 0.97
CA ASP A 47 -7.80 -5.85 2.23
C ASP A 47 -6.78 -6.93 2.62
N ASP A 48 -6.92 -7.54 3.80
CA ASP A 48 -6.02 -8.60 4.27
C ASP A 48 -6.10 -9.86 3.40
N ASP A 49 -7.26 -10.09 2.77
CA ASP A 49 -7.48 -11.15 1.78
C ASP A 49 -6.80 -10.84 0.42
N GLY A 50 -6.17 -9.67 0.28
CA GLY A 50 -5.55 -9.21 -0.98
C GLY A 50 -6.57 -8.70 -2.00
N LYS A 51 -7.84 -8.52 -1.60
CA LYS A 51 -8.89 -7.98 -2.46
C LYS A 51 -8.75 -6.47 -2.61
N MET A 52 -8.94 -5.99 -3.84
CA MET A 52 -8.94 -4.57 -4.15
C MET A 52 -10.17 -3.88 -3.56
N ILE A 53 -9.99 -3.10 -2.49
CA ILE A 53 -11.07 -2.30 -1.90
C ILE A 53 -11.14 -0.95 -2.61
N ILE A 54 -9.97 -0.33 -2.84
CA ILE A 54 -9.88 0.96 -3.50
C ILE A 54 -8.99 0.82 -4.72
N GLN A 55 -9.58 1.03 -5.89
CA GLN A 55 -8.83 0.99 -7.14
C GLN A 55 -7.74 2.09 -7.16
N PRO A 56 -6.65 1.89 -7.92
CA PRO A 56 -5.53 2.80 -7.94
C PRO A 56 -5.94 4.06 -8.70
N GLN A 57 -6.40 5.06 -7.97
CA GLN A 57 -6.89 6.32 -8.52
C GLN A 57 -6.14 7.54 -7.98
N PHE A 58 -5.45 7.38 -6.84
CA PHE A 58 -4.74 8.45 -6.16
C PHE A 58 -3.33 8.60 -6.69
N GLU A 59 -2.81 9.82 -6.65
CA GLU A 59 -1.43 10.12 -7.05
C GLU A 59 -0.44 9.67 -5.99
N GLU A 60 -0.82 9.84 -4.72
CA GLU A 60 -0.06 9.44 -3.53
C GLU A 60 -1.03 8.90 -2.47
N ALA A 61 -0.60 7.94 -1.66
CA ALA A 61 -1.40 7.42 -0.56
C ALA A 61 -0.50 7.08 0.63
N ASN A 62 -0.93 7.49 1.82
CA ASN A 62 -0.36 7.07 3.08
C ASN A 62 -1.04 5.79 3.59
N SER A 63 -0.34 5.06 4.45
CA SER A 63 -0.92 3.92 5.16
C SER A 63 -2.09 4.37 6.03
N PHE A 64 -3.07 3.47 6.20
CA PHE A 64 -4.15 3.68 7.15
C PHE A 64 -3.60 3.87 8.58
N SER A 65 -4.19 4.81 9.30
CA SER A 65 -3.96 5.05 10.73
C SER A 65 -5.25 5.53 11.35
N GLU A 66 -5.63 4.94 12.49
CA GLU A 66 -6.84 5.29 13.23
C GLU A 66 -8.10 5.26 12.35
N GLY A 67 -8.26 4.21 11.54
CA GLY A 67 -9.42 4.03 10.65
C GLY A 67 -9.47 4.92 9.42
N SER A 68 -8.42 5.70 9.11
CA SER A 68 -8.40 6.59 7.94
C SER A 68 -7.04 6.65 7.24
N ALA A 69 -7.02 7.06 5.97
CA ALA A 69 -5.78 7.32 5.24
C ALA A 69 -5.80 8.71 4.59
N LYS A 70 -4.63 9.34 4.49
CA LYS A 70 -4.45 10.55 3.69
C LYS A 70 -3.99 10.15 2.30
N VAL A 71 -4.68 10.64 1.27
CA VAL A 71 -4.39 10.37 -0.13
C VAL A 71 -4.37 11.66 -0.90
N LYS A 72 -3.61 11.70 -1.99
CA LYS A 72 -3.55 12.85 -2.88
C LYS A 72 -4.43 12.60 -4.10
N PHE A 73 -5.46 13.43 -4.24
CA PHE A 73 -6.44 13.35 -5.31
C PHE A 73 -6.57 14.73 -5.97
N ASN A 74 -6.38 14.79 -7.29
CA ASN A 74 -6.37 16.04 -8.06
C ASN A 74 -5.42 17.11 -7.47
N GLY A 75 -4.23 16.69 -7.02
CA GLY A 75 -3.24 17.59 -6.42
C GLY A 75 -3.52 18.03 -4.98
N GLN A 76 -4.65 17.66 -4.38
CA GLN A 76 -5.00 17.99 -3.00
C GLN A 76 -4.93 16.77 -2.09
N TRP A 77 -4.47 16.97 -0.86
CA TRP A 77 -4.53 15.93 0.16
C TRP A 77 -5.95 15.85 0.73
N VAL A 78 -6.52 14.66 0.65
CA VAL A 78 -7.84 14.34 1.19
C VAL A 78 -7.74 13.14 2.11
N ARG A 79 -8.61 13.09 3.11
CA ARG A 79 -8.74 11.98 4.03
C ARG A 79 -9.83 11.05 3.52
N ILE A 80 -9.49 9.78 3.40
CA ILE A 80 -10.43 8.71 3.04
C ILE A 80 -10.63 7.75 4.21
N ASP A 81 -11.82 7.16 4.26
CA ASP A 81 -12.15 6.04 5.11
C ASP A 81 -11.70 4.70 4.48
N LYS A 82 -11.80 3.59 5.22
CA LYS A 82 -11.50 2.21 4.77
C LYS A 82 -12.18 1.81 3.47
N THR A 83 -13.34 2.40 3.20
CA THR A 83 -14.11 2.19 1.96
C THR A 83 -13.60 2.98 0.75
N GLY A 84 -12.68 3.94 0.96
CA GLY A 84 -12.22 4.88 -0.07
C GLY A 84 -13.10 6.13 -0.20
N THR A 85 -14.09 6.29 0.68
CA THR A 85 -14.93 7.48 0.72
C THR A 85 -14.15 8.65 1.29
N ILE A 86 -14.16 9.80 0.59
CA ILE A 86 -13.52 11.03 1.08
C ILE A 86 -14.34 11.59 2.25
N THR A 87 -13.77 11.56 3.45
CA THR A 87 -14.41 12.05 4.69
C THR A 87 -14.03 13.49 5.02
N GLY A 88 -12.97 14.02 4.40
CA GLY A 88 -12.51 15.39 4.64
C GLY A 88 -11.33 15.77 3.77
N GLN A 89 -11.03 17.05 3.72
CA GLN A 89 -9.81 17.58 3.10
C GLN A 89 -8.77 17.77 4.21
N VAL A 90 -7.51 17.46 3.93
CA VAL A 90 -6.40 17.68 4.87
C VAL A 90 -5.48 18.70 4.22
N GLU A 91 -5.46 19.90 4.77
CA GLU A 91 -4.61 21.02 4.32
C GLU A 91 -3.15 20.80 4.74
#